data_AF-A0A3D2NNL0-F1
#
_entry.id   AF-A0A3D2NNL0-F1
#
_cell.length_a   1.000
_cell.length_b   1.000
_cell.length_c   1.000
_cell.angle_alpha   90.00
_cell.angle_beta   90.00
_cell.angle_gamma   90.00
#
_symmetry.space_group_name_H-M   'P 1'
#
loop_
_entity.id
_entity.type
_entity.pdbx_description
1 polymer ?
#
loop_
_entity_poly.entity_id
_entity_poly.type
_entity_poly.pdbx_seq_one_letter_code
_entity_poly.pdbx_strand_id
1 'polypeptide(L)'
;YSSDRVTDLPDSTIDNITTLNSRLDDITPLWVFMPDKSTIYLHPDKQFWNKAEQRFNAPNVLRTMREALDRGVVDLYPANNSHLSTTGYLLLGDLIYQHISPAHSTTRQKNAKIPN
;
A
#
# COMPACT_ATOMS: atom_id res chain seq x y z
N TYR A 1 -10.43 -17.16 24.48
CA TYR A 1 -10.17 -16.03 23.57
C TYR A 1 -8.88 -16.31 22.82
N SER A 2 -8.97 -17.04 21.71
CA SER A 2 -7.83 -17.70 21.06
C SER A 2 -8.03 -17.60 19.55
N SER A 3 -7.66 -16.47 18.94
CA SER A 3 -7.23 -16.35 17.53
C SER A 3 -6.95 -14.92 17.03
N ASP A 4 -6.96 -13.86 17.87
CA ASP A 4 -6.77 -12.47 17.39
C ASP A 4 -5.31 -12.08 17.08
N ARG A 5 -4.45 -13.05 16.77
CA ARG A 5 -3.23 -12.75 16.04
C ARG A 5 -3.56 -12.84 14.56
N VAL A 6 -3.99 -11.71 13.99
CA VAL A 6 -4.11 -11.59 12.53
C VAL A 6 -2.70 -11.70 11.97
N THR A 7 -2.31 -12.92 11.61
CA THR A 7 -1.01 -13.20 11.00
C THR A 7 -0.89 -12.44 9.70
N ASP A 8 0.34 -12.18 9.30
CA ASP A 8 0.60 -11.65 7.98
C ASP A 8 0.10 -12.62 6.90
N LEU A 9 -0.09 -12.11 5.68
CA LEU A 9 -0.38 -13.01 4.56
C LEU A 9 0.82 -13.94 4.35
N PRO A 10 0.57 -15.24 4.09
CA PRO A 10 1.65 -16.22 3.97
C PRO A 10 2.52 -15.91 2.75
N ASP A 11 3.80 -16.29 2.82
CA ASP A 11 4.75 -16.09 1.71
C ASP A 11 4.29 -16.78 0.42
N SER A 12 3.53 -17.88 0.54
CA SER A 12 2.90 -18.55 -0.61
C SER A 12 1.97 -17.64 -1.41
N THR A 13 1.40 -16.58 -0.81
CA THR A 13 0.62 -15.58 -1.56
C THR A 13 1.51 -14.82 -2.54
N ILE A 14 2.71 -14.41 -2.13
CA ILE A 14 3.69 -13.75 -3.01
C ILE A 14 4.16 -14.70 -4.12
N ASP A 15 4.39 -15.97 -3.80
CA ASP A 15 4.78 -16.99 -4.78
C ASP A 15 3.69 -17.23 -5.83
N ASN A 16 2.43 -17.26 -5.39
CA ASN A 16 1.28 -17.39 -6.28
C ASN A 16 1.17 -16.19 -7.24
N ILE A 17 1.39 -14.96 -6.76
CA ILE A 17 1.41 -13.76 -7.61
C ILE A 17 2.53 -13.82 -8.65
N THR A 18 3.72 -14.30 -8.25
CA THR A 18 4.83 -14.52 -9.18
C THR A 18 4.43 -15.50 -10.29
N THR A 19 3.71 -16.55 -9.93
CA THR A 19 3.17 -17.55 -10.87
C THR A 19 2.07 -16.95 -11.77
N LEU A 20 1.27 -16.01 -11.28
CA LEU A 20 0.30 -15.30 -12.11
C LEU A 20 0.99 -14.38 -13.12
N ASN A 21 2.02 -13.64 -12.68
CA ASN A 21 2.79 -12.76 -13.57
C ASN A 21 3.41 -13.52 -14.73
N SER A 22 3.96 -14.72 -14.51
CA SER A 22 4.55 -15.53 -15.59
C SER A 22 3.51 -16.05 -16.61
N ARG A 23 2.22 -16.00 -16.28
CA ARG A 23 1.11 -16.39 -17.17
C ARG A 23 0.52 -15.23 -17.94
N LEU A 24 0.87 -13.99 -17.60
CA LEU A 24 0.32 -12.76 -18.20
C LEU A 24 1.12 -12.29 -19.43
N ASP A 25 2.12 -13.06 -19.87
CA ASP A 25 2.94 -12.83 -21.08
C ASP A 25 3.45 -11.38 -21.18
N ASP A 26 3.08 -10.65 -22.23
CA ASP A 26 3.50 -9.26 -22.49
C ASP A 26 2.82 -8.19 -21.59
N ILE A 27 1.93 -8.59 -20.68
CA ILE A 27 1.26 -7.67 -19.76
C ILE A 27 2.09 -7.52 -18.48
N THR A 28 2.50 -6.29 -18.17
CA THR A 28 3.08 -5.95 -16.86
C THR A 28 1.97 -5.46 -15.91
N PRO A 29 1.46 -6.29 -15.00
CA PRO A 29 0.41 -5.87 -14.07
C PRO A 29 0.96 -4.95 -12.98
N LEU A 30 0.21 -3.89 -12.67
CA LEU A 30 0.37 -3.16 -11.42
C LEU A 30 -0.53 -3.80 -10.36
N TRP A 31 0.06 -4.52 -9.42
CA TRP A 31 -0.67 -5.08 -8.29
C TRP A 31 -0.92 -4.03 -7.21
N VAL A 32 -2.18 -3.84 -6.83
CA VAL A 32 -2.58 -2.94 -5.73
C VAL A 32 -3.24 -3.79 -4.65
N PHE A 33 -2.54 -3.98 -3.53
CA PHE A 33 -3.04 -4.77 -2.42
C PHE A 33 -3.70 -3.88 -1.39
N MET A 34 -5.03 -3.96 -1.29
CA MET A 34 -5.79 -3.13 -0.37
C MET A 34 -5.78 -3.73 1.04
N PRO A 35 -5.16 -3.08 2.05
CA PRO A 35 -5.33 -3.50 3.43
C PRO A 35 -6.77 -3.26 3.88
N ASP A 36 -7.30 -4.17 4.69
CA ASP A 36 -8.59 -3.93 5.34
C ASP A 36 -8.47 -2.82 6.39
N LYS A 37 -9.63 -2.31 6.81
CA LYS A 37 -9.72 -1.24 7.81
C LYS A 37 -8.94 -1.59 9.08
N SER A 38 -9.16 -2.78 9.64
CA SER A 38 -8.47 -3.21 10.86
C SER A 38 -6.96 -3.23 10.70
N THR A 39 -6.44 -3.63 9.54
CA THR A 39 -5.01 -3.69 9.26
C THR A 39 -4.40 -2.30 9.30
N ILE A 40 -5.04 -1.32 8.67
CA ILE A 40 -4.55 0.07 8.67
C ILE A 40 -4.55 0.65 10.08
N TYR A 41 -5.64 0.48 10.83
CA TYR A 41 -5.76 1.15 12.13
C TYR A 41 -5.04 0.40 13.27
N LEU A 42 -4.97 -0.93 13.23
CA LEU A 42 -4.57 -1.77 14.37
C LEU A 42 -3.30 -2.60 14.13
N HIS A 43 -2.89 -2.83 12.88
CA HIS A 43 -1.79 -3.75 12.56
C HIS A 43 -0.75 -3.13 11.60
N PRO A 44 -0.07 -2.03 12.00
CA PRO A 44 0.97 -1.40 11.19
C PRO A 44 2.24 -2.27 11.02
N ASP A 45 2.35 -3.35 11.79
CA ASP A 45 3.49 -4.26 11.84
C ASP A 45 3.51 -5.31 10.72
N LYS A 46 2.41 -5.45 9.95
CA LYS A 46 2.35 -6.43 8.85
C LYS A 46 3.37 -6.10 7.75
N GLN A 47 4.00 -7.15 7.21
CA GLN A 47 5.12 -7.05 6.27
C GLN A 47 4.75 -7.40 4.83
N PHE A 48 3.57 -7.97 4.57
CA PHE A 48 3.15 -8.35 3.22
C PHE A 48 3.30 -7.22 2.20
N TRP A 49 2.92 -5.98 2.56
CA TRP A 49 3.04 -4.82 1.65
C TRP A 49 4.49 -4.45 1.36
N ASN A 50 5.40 -4.59 2.32
CA ASN A 50 6.83 -4.38 2.11
C ASN A 50 7.39 -5.43 1.14
N LYS A 51 6.97 -6.70 1.30
CA LYS A 51 7.36 -7.79 0.40
C LYS A 51 6.82 -7.59 -1.01
N ALA A 52 5.56 -7.18 -1.14
CA ALA A 52 4.92 -6.91 -2.42
C ALA A 52 5.59 -5.73 -3.14
N GLU A 53 5.89 -4.65 -2.43
CA GLU A 53 6.67 -3.52 -2.94
C GLU A 53 8.03 -3.97 -3.46
N GLN A 54 8.80 -4.70 -2.63
CA GLN A 54 10.12 -5.19 -3.02
C GLN A 54 10.09 -6.15 -4.21
N ARG A 55 9.08 -7.04 -4.27
CA ARG A 55 9.05 -8.13 -5.25
C ARG A 55 8.43 -7.73 -6.58
N PHE A 56 7.44 -6.84 -6.56
CA PHE A 56 6.62 -6.51 -7.73
C PHE A 56 6.59 -5.02 -8.06
N ASN A 57 7.33 -4.18 -7.34
CA ASN A 57 7.18 -2.72 -7.40
C ASN A 57 5.72 -2.29 -7.16
N ALA A 58 5.00 -3.05 -6.33
CA ALA A 58 3.62 -2.76 -5.97
C ALA A 58 3.54 -1.55 -5.03
N PRO A 59 2.51 -0.70 -5.12
CA PRO A 59 2.36 0.42 -4.20
C PRO A 59 2.15 -0.08 -2.77
N ASN A 60 2.93 0.44 -1.82
CA ASN A 60 2.82 0.09 -0.41
C ASN A 60 1.67 0.85 0.27
N VAL A 61 0.43 0.41 0.00
CA VAL A 61 -0.79 1.07 0.46
C VAL A 61 -0.86 1.17 2.00
N LEU A 62 -0.44 0.12 2.72
CA LEU A 62 -0.44 0.14 4.19
C LEU A 62 0.47 1.25 4.72
N ARG A 63 1.72 1.32 4.27
CA ARG A 63 2.65 2.38 4.70
C ARG A 63 2.11 3.77 4.36
N THR A 64 1.63 3.98 3.13
CA THR A 64 1.08 5.28 2.71
C THR A 64 -0.11 5.73 3.56
N MET A 65 -1.03 4.82 3.87
CA MET A 65 -2.19 5.13 4.71
C MET A 65 -1.80 5.38 6.16
N ARG A 66 -0.85 4.61 6.71
CA ARG A 66 -0.30 4.86 8.05
C ARG A 66 0.36 6.23 8.16
N GLU A 67 1.20 6.59 7.20
CA GLU A 67 1.81 7.92 7.15
C GLU A 67 0.77 9.04 7.07
N ALA A 68 -0.38 8.81 6.41
CA ALA A 68 -1.47 9.77 6.40
C ALA A 68 -2.14 9.91 7.77
N LEU A 69 -2.39 8.79 8.47
CA LEU A 69 -2.90 8.80 9.84
C LEU A 69 -1.94 9.53 10.79
N ASP A 70 -0.64 9.27 10.68
CA ASP A 70 0.39 9.89 11.52
C ASP A 70 0.50 11.40 11.26
N ARG A 71 0.10 11.87 10.06
CA ARG A 71 -0.04 13.29 9.71
C ARG A 71 -1.39 13.91 10.12
N GLY A 72 -2.25 13.16 10.79
CA GLY A 72 -3.53 13.65 11.32
C GLY A 72 -4.73 13.49 10.38
N VAL A 73 -4.62 12.72 9.30
CA VAL A 73 -5.80 12.33 8.51
C VAL A 73 -6.59 11.31 9.34
N VAL A 74 -7.82 11.63 9.73
CA VAL A 74 -8.61 10.77 10.63
C VAL A 74 -9.71 9.98 9.92
N ASP A 75 -9.94 10.25 8.64
CA ASP A 75 -11.13 9.83 7.91
C ASP A 75 -10.82 8.88 6.75
N LEU A 76 -9.73 8.09 6.78
CA LEU A 76 -9.43 7.16 5.67
C LEU A 76 -10.55 6.13 5.41
N TYR A 77 -11.29 5.77 6.46
CA TYR A 77 -12.47 4.92 6.41
C TYR A 77 -13.58 5.55 7.27
N PRO A 78 -14.83 5.59 6.80
CA PRO A 78 -15.95 5.94 7.67
C PRO A 78 -16.07 4.97 8.85
N ALA A 79 -16.54 5.45 10.00
CA ALA A 79 -16.59 4.67 11.25
C ALA A 79 -17.33 3.33 11.11
N ASN A 80 -18.42 3.30 10.35
CA ASN A 80 -19.32 2.14 10.18
C ASN A 80 -19.26 1.54 8.76
N ASN A 81 -18.18 1.76 8.01
CA ASN A 81 -18.03 1.26 6.65
C ASN A 81 -16.70 0.52 6.47
N SER A 82 -16.71 -0.56 5.68
CA SER A 82 -15.53 -1.33 5.29
C SER A 82 -14.83 -0.77 4.05
N HIS A 83 -15.48 0.13 3.32
CA HIS A 83 -14.90 0.82 2.17
C HIS A 83 -14.15 2.09 2.60
N LEU A 84 -13.18 2.48 1.76
CA LEU A 84 -12.49 3.76 1.92
C LEU A 84 -13.49 4.93 1.89
N SER A 85 -13.15 6.00 2.59
CA SER A 85 -13.82 7.28 2.40
C SER A 85 -13.37 7.93 1.08
N THR A 86 -13.94 9.08 0.73
CA THR A 86 -13.43 9.92 -0.35
C THR A 86 -11.95 10.27 -0.15
N THR A 87 -11.54 10.66 1.05
CA THR A 87 -10.13 10.95 1.38
C THR A 87 -9.24 9.72 1.17
N GLY A 88 -9.71 8.54 1.61
CA GLY A 88 -9.01 7.28 1.40
C GLY A 88 -8.85 6.91 -0.08
N TYR A 89 -9.91 7.10 -0.89
CA TYR A 89 -9.85 6.85 -2.33
C TYR A 89 -8.95 7.84 -3.08
N LEU A 90 -8.94 9.12 -2.71
CA LEU A 90 -8.06 10.12 -3.31
C LEU A 90 -6.58 9.78 -3.04
N LEU A 91 -6.25 9.44 -1.79
CA LEU A 91 -4.90 9.02 -1.42
C LEU A 91 -4.45 7.76 -2.18
N LEU A 92 -5.33 6.78 -2.33
CA LEU A 92 -5.08 5.58 -3.12
C LEU A 92 -4.85 5.92 -4.60
N GLY A 93 -5.69 6.79 -5.16
CA GLY A 93 -5.58 7.26 -6.54
C GLY A 93 -4.24 7.94 -6.82
N ASP A 94 -3.82 8.86 -5.94
CA ASP A 94 -2.53 9.54 -6.03
C ASP A 94 -1.36 8.56 -5.97
N LEU A 95 -1.42 7.58 -5.06
CA LEU A 95 -0.41 6.55 -4.92
C LEU A 95 -0.29 5.70 -6.19
N ILE A 96 -1.41 5.25 -6.75
CA ILE A 96 -1.43 4.49 -8.01
C ILE A 96 -0.90 5.35 -9.15
N TYR A 97 -1.34 6.61 -9.25
CA TYR A 97 -0.93 7.54 -10.28
C TYR A 97 0.59 7.74 -10.30
N GLN A 98 1.22 7.83 -9.13
CA GLN A 98 2.68 7.93 -9.00
C GLN A 98 3.42 6.66 -9.49
N HIS A 99 2.81 5.48 -9.37
CA HIS A 99 3.41 4.22 -9.84
C HIS A 99 3.26 4.01 -11.35
N ILE A 100 2.20 4.52 -11.95
CA ILE A 100 1.99 4.43 -13.42
C ILE A 100 2.66 5.58 -14.19
N SER A 101 2.99 6.69 -13.53
CA SER A 101 3.54 7.88 -14.18
C SER A 101 5.07 7.94 -14.04
N PRO A 102 5.86 7.83 -15.14
CA PRO A 102 7.33 7.82 -15.09
C PRO A 102 7.98 9.09 -14.51
N ALA A 103 7.24 10.19 -14.35
CA ALA A 103 7.77 11.54 -14.12
C ALA A 103 7.80 12.01 -12.66
N HIS A 104 7.39 11.20 -11.67
CA HIS A 104 7.30 11.64 -10.25
C HIS A 104 8.25 10.95 -9.27
N SER A 105 9.01 9.96 -9.70
CA SER A 105 10.00 9.28 -8.84
C SER A 105 11.25 10.13 -8.53
N THR A 106 11.43 11.30 -9.17
CA THR A 106 12.68 12.09 -9.09
C THR A 106 12.58 13.39 -8.29
N THR A 107 11.39 13.81 -7.83
CA THR A 107 11.22 15.20 -7.33
C THR A 107 11.23 15.32 -5.79
N ARG A 108 10.92 14.26 -5.02
CA ARG A 108 10.92 14.37 -3.54
C ARG A 108 12.30 14.29 -2.87
N GLN A 109 13.33 13.75 -3.52
CA GLN A 109 14.68 13.70 -2.93
C GLN A 109 15.50 14.99 -3.11
N LYS A 110 15.07 15.97 -3.92
CA LYS A 110 15.86 17.18 -4.16
C LYS A 110 15.59 18.35 -3.21
N ASN A 111 14.54 18.30 -2.39
CA ASN A 111 14.17 19.43 -1.52
C ASN A 111 14.55 19.24 -0.04
N ALA A 112 15.34 18.23 0.31
CA ALA A 112 15.90 18.04 1.66
C ALA A 112 17.35 18.55 1.78
N LYS A 113 17.70 19.61 1.06
CA LYS A 113 18.94 20.37 1.29
C LYS A 113 18.55 21.78 1.74
N ILE A 114 18.56 21.98 3.06
CA ILE A 114 18.55 23.31 3.66
C ILE A 114 19.93 23.92 3.35
N PRO A 115 20.03 25.05 2.63
CA PRO A 115 21.29 25.76 2.50
C PRO A 115 21.56 26.56 3.79
N ASN A 116 22.80 26.40 4.28
CA ASN A 116 23.52 27.08 5.37
C ASN A 116 22.74 27.97 6.34
#